data_AF-A0A1I1UUE2-F1
#
_entry.id   AF-A0A1I1UUE2-F1
#
_cell.length_a   1.000
_cell.length_b   1.000
_cell.length_c   1.000
_cell.angle_alpha   90.00
_cell.angle_beta   90.00
_cell.angle_gamma   90.00
#
_symmetry.space_group_name_H-M   'P 1'
#
loop_
_entity.id
_entity.type
_entity.pdbx_description
1 polymer ?
#
loop_
_entity_poly.entity_id
_entity_poly.type
_entity_poly.pdbx_seq_one_letter_code
_entity_poly.pdbx_strand_id
1 'polypeptide(L)' 'MTALRFSFDQLAGAAEREVRFRERVYARRVQDRKMTREKAADEIAMMKAIAEHLRLQADRDSLFGRPA' A
#
# COMPACT_ATOMS: atom_id res chain seq x y z
N MET A 1 -13.53 -4.77 -21.89
CA MET A 1 -13.57 -4.76 -20.41
C MET A 1 -13.50 -3.33 -19.94
N THR A 2 -14.52 -2.82 -19.25
CA THR A 2 -14.49 -1.48 -18.63
C THR A 2 -13.67 -1.57 -17.34
N ALA A 3 -12.60 -0.78 -17.23
CA ALA A 3 -11.78 -0.75 -16.03
C ALA A 3 -12.58 -0.14 -14.86
N LEU A 4 -12.67 -0.86 -13.74
CA LEU A 4 -13.25 -0.33 -12.51
C LEU A 4 -12.35 0.81 -11.99
N ARG A 5 -12.96 1.95 -11.66
CA ARG A 5 -12.27 3.09 -11.04
C ARG A 5 -12.47 3.05 -9.53
N PHE A 6 -11.39 3.22 -8.79
CA PHE A 6 -11.39 3.28 -7.34
C PHE A 6 -10.95 4.67 -6.88
N SER A 7 -11.48 5.14 -5.76
CA SER A 7 -11.01 6.39 -5.15
C SER A 7 -9.61 6.21 -4.55
N PHE A 8 -8.89 7.32 -4.37
CA PHE A 8 -7.59 7.27 -3.67
C PHE A 8 -7.72 6.74 -2.24
N ASP A 9 -8.83 7.00 -1.56
CA ASP A 9 -9.12 6.43 -0.24
C ASP A 9 -9.22 4.90 -0.28
N GLN A 10 -9.94 4.34 -1.26
CA GLN A 10 -10.03 2.89 -1.46
C GLN A 10 -8.66 2.28 -1.77
N LEU A 11 -7.87 2.95 -2.60
CA LEU A 11 -6.51 2.52 -2.96
C LEU A 11 -5.56 2.59 -1.76
N ALA A 12 -5.61 3.67 -0.98
CA ALA A 12 -4.82 3.85 0.24
C ALA A 12 -5.14 2.74 1.25
N GLY A 13 -6.43 2.51 1.51
CA GLY A 13 -6.86 1.44 2.41
C GLY A 13 -6.44 0.04 1.94
N ALA A 14 -6.39 -0.20 0.62
CA ALA A 14 -5.86 -1.44 0.07
C ALA A 14 -4.34 -1.58 0.28
N ALA A 15 -3.57 -0.53 -0.02
CA ALA A 15 -2.12 -0.52 0.17
C ALA A 15 -1.75 -0.73 1.65
N GLU A 16 -2.48 -0.14 2.59
CA GLU A 16 -2.25 -0.36 4.03
C GLU A 16 -2.50 -1.80 4.48
N ARG A 17 -3.55 -2.45 3.96
CA ARG A 17 -3.78 -3.87 4.24
C ARG A 17 -2.65 -4.73 3.70
N GLU A 18 -2.14 -4.39 2.53
CA GLU A 18 -0.98 -5.06 1.93
C GLU A 18 0.29 -4.87 2.76
N VAL A 19 0.56 -3.67 3.31
CA VAL A 19 1.66 -3.45 4.26
C VAL A 19 1.56 -4.42 5.44
N ARG A 20 0.39 -4.48 6.10
CA ARG A 20 0.19 -5.36 7.27
C ARG A 20 0.33 -6.83 6.90
N PHE A 21 -0.15 -7.22 5.72
CA PHE A 21 0.00 -8.56 5.19
C PHE A 21 1.48 -8.92 4.98
N ARG A 22 2.25 -8.03 4.33
CA ARG A 22 3.68 -8.23 4.10
C ARG A 22 4.47 -8.29 5.39
N GLU A 23 4.21 -7.40 6.35
CA GLU A 23 4.86 -7.43 7.66
C GLU A 23 4.69 -8.79 8.36
N ARG A 24 3.49 -9.38 8.27
CA ARG A 24 3.20 -10.71 8.84
C ARG A 24 3.83 -11.84 8.03
N VAL A 25 3.66 -11.85 6.72
CA VAL A 25 4.05 -12.98 5.85
C VAL A 25 5.54 -13.00 5.59
N TYR A 26 6.17 -11.84 5.40
CA TYR A 26 7.60 -11.77 5.08
C TYR A 26 8.44 -12.15 6.29
N ALA A 27 7.98 -11.83 7.51
CA ALA A 27 8.62 -12.34 8.72
C ALA A 27 8.78 -13.86 8.68
N ARG A 28 7.73 -14.59 8.28
CA ARG A 28 7.79 -16.05 8.13
C ARG A 28 8.68 -16.48 6.96
N ARG A 29 8.59 -15.82 5.81
CA ARG A 29 9.45 -16.14 4.64
C ARG A 29 10.93 -15.94 4.93
N VAL A 30 11.27 -14.93 5.72
CA VAL A 30 12.63 -14.69 6.19
C VAL A 30 13.10 -15.80 7.13
N GLN A 31 12.26 -16.22 8.08
CA GLN A 31 12.57 -17.36 8.96
C GLN A 31 12.82 -18.65 8.17
N ASP A 32 11.99 -18.91 7.17
CA ASP A 32 12.08 -20.10 6.30
C ASP A 32 13.19 -19.97 5.23
N ARG A 33 14.02 -18.91 5.27
CA ARG A 33 15.09 -18.60 4.29
C ARG A 33 14.61 -18.50 2.83
N LYS A 34 13.32 -18.23 2.62
CA LYS A 34 12.71 -18.00 1.29
C LYS A 34 12.80 -16.54 0.85
N MET A 35 13.31 -15.66 1.70
CA MET A 35 13.47 -14.22 1.45
C MET A 35 14.57 -13.66 2.35
N THR A 36 15.34 -12.67 1.88
CA THR A 36 16.32 -11.97 2.72
C THR A 36 15.64 -10.91 3.58
N ARG A 37 16.24 -10.57 4.73
CA ARG A 37 15.74 -9.50 5.60
C ARG A 37 15.71 -8.14 4.90
N GLU A 38 16.76 -7.85 4.14
CA GLU A 38 16.91 -6.60 3.38
C GLU A 38 15.79 -6.45 2.35
N LYS A 39 15.58 -7.48 1.51
CA LYS A 39 14.50 -7.45 0.52
C LYS A 39 13.12 -7.29 1.16
N ALA A 40 12.88 -7.95 2.30
CA ALA A 40 11.62 -7.82 3.02
C ALA A 40 11.42 -6.38 3.53
N ALA A 41 12.49 -5.76 4.08
CA ALA A 41 12.45 -4.39 4.55
C ALA A 41 12.19 -3.42 3.39
N ASP A 42 12.88 -3.58 2.26
CA ASP A 42 12.73 -2.71 1.08
C ASP A 42 11.31 -2.78 0.50
N GLU A 43 10.77 -3.99 0.31
CA GLU A 43 9.42 -4.17 -0.25
C GLU A 43 8.31 -3.67 0.68
N ILE A 44 8.53 -3.73 2.01
CA ILE A 44 7.61 -3.15 3.00
C ILE A 44 7.72 -1.63 2.99
N ALA A 45 8.95 -1.08 2.98
CA ALA A 45 9.19 0.37 2.95
C ALA A 45 8.59 1.00 1.70
N MET A 46 8.78 0.38 0.53
CA MET A 46 8.19 0.80 -0.72
C MET A 46 6.67 0.80 -0.67
N MET A 47 6.05 -0.25 -0.12
CA MET A 47 4.60 -0.31 0.00
C MET A 47 4.05 0.72 0.99
N LYS A 48 4.77 1.02 2.07
CA LYS A 48 4.44 2.12 2.99
C LYS A 48 4.44 3.48 2.29
N ALA A 49 5.45 3.74 1.47
CA ALA A 49 5.52 4.97 0.67
C ALA A 49 4.36 5.09 -0.33
N ILE A 50 3.94 3.97 -0.95
CA ILE A 50 2.76 3.94 -1.83
C ILE A 50 1.49 4.28 -1.03
N ALA A 51 1.29 3.66 0.13
CA ALA A 51 0.12 3.91 0.98
C ALA A 51 0.06 5.39 1.43
N GLU A 52 1.19 5.95 1.84
CA GLU A 52 1.31 7.36 2.22
C GLU A 52 1.00 8.29 1.05
N HIS A 53 1.58 8.03 -0.12
CA HIS A 53 1.32 8.83 -1.32
C HIS A 53 -0.17 8.83 -1.69
N LEU A 54 -0.82 7.67 -1.63
CA LEU A 54 -2.25 7.53 -1.92
C LEU A 54 -3.12 8.25 -0.88
N ARG A 55 -2.74 8.23 0.40
CA ARG A 55 -3.43 9.03 1.44
C ARG A 55 -3.32 10.53 1.17
N LEU A 56 -2.12 11.02 0.85
CA LEU A 56 -1.93 12.43 0.50
C LEU A 56 -2.77 12.84 -0.72
N GLN A 57 -2.93 11.94 -1.69
CA GLN A 57 -3.84 12.16 -2.82
C GLN A 57 -5.31 12.14 -2.41
N ALA A 58 -5.72 11.23 -1.52
CA ALA A 58 -7.07 11.18 -0.98
C ALA A 58 -7.42 12.46 -0.20
N ASP A 59 -6.49 12.97 0.61
CA ASP A 59 -6.66 14.22 1.35
C ASP A 59 -6.78 15.42 0.39
N ARG A 60 -5.98 15.45 -0.69
CA ARG A 60 -6.09 16.47 -1.74
C ARG A 60 -7.44 16.38 -2.46
N ASP A 61 -7.86 15.19 -2.89
CA ASP A 61 -9.16 14.99 -3.54
C ASP A 61 -10.32 15.42 -2.63
N SER A 62 -10.21 15.18 -1.33
CA SER A 62 -11.17 15.60 -0.32
C SER A 62 -11.21 17.12 -0.14
N LEU A 63 -10.03 17.77 -0.09
CA LEU A 63 -9.89 19.22 0.06
C LEU A 63 -10.35 20.02 -1.16
N PHE A 64 -10.13 19.49 -2.36
CA PHE A 64 -10.44 20.20 -3.60
C PHE A 64 -11.85 19.93 -4.13
N GLY A 65 -12.64 19.09 -3.46
CA GLY A 65 -14.05 18.85 -3.79
C GLY A 65 -14.21 18.35 -5.22
N ARG A 66 -14.39 17.04 -5.40
CA ARG A 66 -14.70 16.42 -6.69
C ARG A 66 -15.68 17.29 -7.49
N PRO A 67 -15.33 17.85 -8.67
CA PRO A 67 -16.37 18.37 -9.55
C PRO A 67 -17.30 17.22 -9.88
N ALA A 68 -18.59 17.46 -9.66
CA ALA A 68 -19.68 16.51 -9.87
C ALA A 68 -19.63 15.82 -11.24
#